data_AF-A0A2E4K7M1-F1
#
_entry.id   AF-A0A2E4K7M1-F1
#
_cell.length_a   1.000
_cell.length_b   1.000
_cell.length_c   1.000
_cell.angle_alpha   90.00
_cell.angle_beta   90.00
_cell.angle_gamma   90.00
#
_symmetry.space_group_name_H-M   'P 1'
#
loop_
_entity.id
_entity.type
_entity.pdbx_description
1 polymer ?
#
loop_
_entity_poly.entity_id
_entity_poly.type
_entity_poly.pdbx_seq_one_letter_code
_entity_poly.pdbx_strand_id
1 'polypeptide(L)'
;MSTNLNIASINTWINTDKKPFIISGPCSAESYDQLYVTSKELKSIGIETIRAGVWKPRTRPGTFEGNGEKALKWIKKIKNELDIKFAVEVANPNHVKLCLHYGIDILWIGARTTVNPFSVQEIAESMQGSDIPVLVKNPINPDLSLWIGALERLNKVGLKKIGAIHRGFSTPDKTKYRYAPMWKIAIDLKSSFPNLPIVCDPSHICGNREMIYDISQKALDLGYEGLIIESHIDPENAWSDAKQQVTPISLKEIISNLKIKKKIEKNQNHKILLEDLRESIDSVDKDLIGVLEKRFNLVKKIAEFKENQDLTVFQVKRWNEIFESRKKWSTKKNLDTSFIEELYKLIHIASIKSQTEILNKK
;
A
#
# COMPACT_ATOMS: atom_id res chain seq x y z
N MET A 1 -13.93 3.45 -17.91
CA MET A 1 -13.19 2.68 -18.92
C MET A 1 -12.28 1.74 -18.17
N SER A 2 -12.41 0.42 -18.34
CA SER A 2 -11.46 -0.52 -17.72
C SER A 2 -10.14 -0.44 -18.48
N THR A 3 -9.19 0.33 -17.96
CA THR A 3 -7.83 0.36 -18.48
C THR A 3 -7.13 -0.91 -18.00
N ASN A 4 -6.67 -1.75 -18.92
CA ASN A 4 -5.77 -2.86 -18.58
C ASN A 4 -4.34 -2.32 -18.69
N LEU A 5 -3.61 -2.28 -17.58
CA LEU A 5 -2.17 -1.99 -17.62
C LEU A 5 -1.44 -3.20 -18.21
N ASN A 6 -0.61 -2.96 -19.24
CA ASN A 6 0.27 -3.99 -19.78
C ASN A 6 1.52 -4.13 -18.90
N ILE A 7 1.44 -4.98 -17.88
CA ILE A 7 2.49 -5.13 -16.86
C ILE A 7 3.22 -6.45 -17.07
N ALA A 8 4.54 -6.38 -17.19
CA ALA A 8 5.40 -7.55 -17.20
C ALA A 8 5.50 -8.16 -15.80
N SER A 9 5.57 -9.49 -15.70
CA SER A 9 5.73 -10.16 -14.40
C SER A 9 7.02 -9.70 -13.70
N ILE A 10 6.96 -9.47 -12.37
CA ILE A 10 8.12 -9.02 -11.58
C ILE A 10 9.34 -9.94 -11.72
N ASN A 11 9.13 -11.24 -11.96
CA ASN A 11 10.19 -12.23 -12.17
C ASN A 11 11.00 -11.97 -13.46
N THR A 12 10.46 -11.20 -14.40
CA THR A 12 11.17 -10.79 -15.62
C THR A 12 12.05 -9.56 -15.39
N TRP A 13 11.91 -8.88 -14.25
CA TRP A 13 12.70 -7.70 -13.89
C TRP A 13 13.85 -8.12 -12.98
N ILE A 14 13.53 -8.99 -12.01
CA ILE A 14 14.42 -9.42 -10.93
C ILE A 14 14.09 -10.87 -10.62
N ASN A 15 15.12 -11.72 -10.56
CA ASN A 15 14.94 -13.07 -10.07
C ASN A 15 14.80 -13.03 -8.54
N THR A 16 13.64 -13.37 -8.02
CA THR A 16 13.39 -13.37 -6.57
C THR A 16 13.48 -14.77 -5.96
N ASP A 17 13.69 -15.83 -6.76
CA ASP A 17 13.70 -17.23 -6.32
C ASP A 17 12.51 -17.59 -5.40
N LYS A 18 11.33 -17.01 -5.68
CA LYS A 18 10.08 -17.16 -4.90
C LYS A 18 10.15 -16.60 -3.47
N LYS A 19 11.13 -15.75 -3.17
CA LYS A 19 11.20 -14.93 -1.95
C LYS A 19 10.58 -13.56 -2.21
N PRO A 20 10.16 -12.82 -1.16
CA PRO A 20 9.78 -11.42 -1.31
C PRO A 20 10.92 -10.62 -1.90
N PHE A 21 10.62 -9.72 -2.83
CA PHE A 21 11.58 -8.78 -3.37
C PHE A 21 11.94 -7.73 -2.30
N ILE A 22 13.18 -7.73 -1.83
CA ILE A 22 13.63 -6.77 -0.80
C ILE A 22 14.53 -5.71 -1.42
N ILE A 23 14.13 -4.46 -1.27
CA ILE A 23 14.96 -3.29 -1.54
C ILE A 23 15.36 -2.70 -0.19
N SER A 24 16.65 -2.55 0.08
CA SER A 24 17.08 -1.92 1.32
C SER A 24 18.32 -1.05 1.18
N GLY A 25 18.47 -0.04 2.03
CA GLY A 25 19.56 0.92 1.93
C GLY A 25 19.20 2.27 2.52
N PRO A 26 20.15 3.20 2.54
CA PRO A 26 20.01 4.40 3.34
C PRO A 26 18.97 5.37 2.77
N CYS A 27 18.36 6.13 3.67
CA CYS A 27 17.40 7.17 3.32
C CYS A 27 18.00 8.22 2.40
N SER A 28 19.29 8.52 2.58
CA SER A 28 20.06 9.35 1.68
C SER A 28 21.45 8.77 1.44
N ALA A 29 22.04 9.02 0.29
CA ALA A 29 23.47 8.78 0.06
C ALA A 29 24.27 9.93 0.69
N GLU A 30 24.88 9.69 1.84
CA GLU A 30 25.53 10.72 2.67
C GLU A 30 26.99 10.92 2.28
N SER A 31 27.73 9.82 2.17
CA SER A 31 29.12 9.77 1.71
C SER A 31 29.40 8.47 0.95
N TYR A 32 30.55 8.39 0.27
CA TYR A 32 30.98 7.15 -0.39
C TYR A 32 31.10 6.00 0.61
N ASP A 33 31.81 6.22 1.72
CA ASP A 33 32.08 5.17 2.72
C ASP A 33 30.80 4.70 3.39
N GLN A 34 29.93 5.63 3.78
CA GLN A 34 28.62 5.30 4.36
C GLN A 34 27.81 4.41 3.40
N LEU A 35 27.72 4.82 2.13
CA LEU A 35 26.95 4.06 1.14
C LEU A 35 27.59 2.70 0.83
N TYR A 36 28.92 2.65 0.69
CA TYR A 36 29.67 1.43 0.38
C TYR A 36 29.56 0.41 1.51
N VAL A 37 29.82 0.81 2.76
CA VAL A 37 29.75 -0.11 3.92
C VAL A 37 28.32 -0.60 4.11
N THR A 38 27.32 0.29 4.03
CA THR A 38 25.90 -0.11 4.11
C THR A 38 25.56 -1.13 3.03
N SER A 39 25.96 -0.88 1.78
CA SER A 39 25.67 -1.77 0.65
C SER A 39 26.37 -3.12 0.79
N LYS A 40 27.62 -3.12 1.27
CA LYS A 40 28.42 -4.34 1.48
C LYS A 40 27.80 -5.23 2.56
N GLU A 41 27.39 -4.64 3.69
CA GLU A 41 26.74 -5.40 4.77
C GLU A 41 25.38 -5.93 4.35
N LEU A 42 24.58 -5.13 3.64
CA LEU A 42 23.30 -5.57 3.07
C LEU A 42 23.49 -6.71 2.06
N LYS A 43 24.51 -6.65 1.20
CA LYS A 43 24.85 -7.75 0.30
C LYS A 43 25.20 -9.02 1.08
N SER A 44 25.95 -8.90 2.17
CA SER A 44 26.38 -10.06 2.98
C SER A 44 25.22 -10.85 3.61
N ILE A 45 24.05 -10.23 3.75
CA ILE A 45 22.83 -10.87 4.25
C ILE A 45 21.84 -11.25 3.13
N GLY A 46 22.25 -11.13 1.87
CA GLY A 46 21.48 -11.53 0.69
C GLY A 46 20.58 -10.46 0.08
N ILE A 47 20.78 -9.17 0.41
CA ILE A 47 20.08 -8.07 -0.28
C ILE A 47 20.84 -7.69 -1.54
N GLU A 48 20.19 -7.86 -2.69
CA GLU A 48 20.80 -7.60 -4.01
C GLU A 48 20.40 -6.26 -4.63
N THR A 49 19.38 -5.59 -4.07
CA THR A 49 18.91 -4.29 -4.56
C THR A 49 18.98 -3.25 -3.47
N ILE A 50 19.85 -2.25 -3.67
CA ILE A 50 20.09 -1.19 -2.71
C ILE A 50 19.30 0.06 -3.07
N ARG A 51 18.55 0.62 -2.13
CA ARG A 51 17.97 1.97 -2.34
C ARG A 51 18.90 3.06 -1.83
N ALA A 52 18.91 4.20 -2.51
CA ALA A 52 19.57 5.40 -1.99
C ALA A 52 18.85 6.68 -2.44
N GLY A 53 18.53 7.55 -1.48
CA GLY A 53 18.04 8.90 -1.77
C GLY A 53 19.18 9.79 -2.25
N VAL A 54 19.21 10.10 -3.54
CA VAL A 54 20.24 10.96 -4.15
C VAL A 54 19.84 12.43 -4.13
N TRP A 55 18.54 12.70 -4.27
CA TRP A 55 17.91 14.00 -4.12
C TRP A 55 16.85 13.93 -3.02
N LYS A 56 16.74 14.95 -2.18
CA LYS A 56 15.80 14.99 -1.06
C LYS A 56 14.84 16.17 -1.22
N PRO A 57 13.53 15.92 -1.47
CA PRO A 57 12.54 16.98 -1.51
C PRO A 57 12.23 17.46 -0.09
N ARG A 58 12.99 18.46 0.40
CA ARG A 58 12.84 19.00 1.75
C ARG A 58 11.65 19.96 1.81
N THR A 59 10.84 19.84 2.87
CA THR A 59 9.72 20.78 3.10
C THR A 59 10.22 22.20 3.38
N ARG A 60 11.39 22.34 4.02
CA ARG A 60 12.03 23.63 4.30
C ARG A 60 13.40 23.67 3.63
N PRO A 61 13.77 24.77 2.95
CA PRO A 61 15.09 24.93 2.36
C PRO A 61 16.19 24.99 3.44
N GLY A 62 17.44 24.80 3.04
CA GLY A 62 18.61 24.93 3.93
C GLY A 62 18.88 23.72 4.81
N THR A 63 18.22 22.59 4.57
CA THR A 63 18.54 21.29 5.16
C THR A 63 19.15 20.38 4.10
N PHE A 64 19.86 19.31 4.48
CA PHE A 64 20.52 18.42 3.50
C PHE A 64 19.56 17.97 2.37
N GLU A 65 19.89 18.36 1.14
CA GLU A 65 19.08 18.17 -0.08
C GLU A 65 19.51 16.95 -0.91
N GLY A 66 20.51 16.20 -0.42
CA GLY A 66 21.15 15.12 -1.16
C GLY A 66 22.43 15.54 -1.87
N ASN A 67 23.23 14.56 -2.27
CA ASN A 67 24.50 14.77 -2.97
C ASN A 67 24.37 14.79 -4.50
N GLY A 68 23.15 14.60 -5.04
CA GLY A 68 22.86 14.68 -6.47
C GLY A 68 23.77 13.79 -7.31
N GLU A 69 24.26 14.32 -8.43
CA GLU A 69 25.10 13.57 -9.37
C GLU A 69 26.38 13.00 -8.72
N LYS A 70 26.93 13.65 -7.68
CA LYS A 70 28.09 13.12 -6.94
C LYS A 70 27.78 11.75 -6.34
N ALA A 71 26.58 11.55 -5.81
CA ALA A 71 26.17 10.25 -5.30
C ALA A 71 25.92 9.21 -6.40
N LEU A 72 25.48 9.62 -7.60
CA LEU A 72 25.37 8.69 -8.74
C LEU A 72 26.75 8.14 -9.16
N LYS A 73 27.81 8.96 -9.08
CA LYS A 73 29.19 8.50 -9.29
C LYS A 73 29.62 7.46 -8.26
N TRP A 74 29.25 7.66 -6.99
CA TRP A 74 29.48 6.66 -5.93
C TRP A 74 28.74 5.36 -6.24
N ILE A 75 27.44 5.45 -6.54
CA ILE A 75 26.61 4.29 -6.88
C ILE A 75 27.24 3.50 -8.02
N LYS A 76 27.62 4.16 -9.13
CA LYS A 76 28.26 3.48 -10.27
C LYS A 76 29.52 2.71 -9.86
N LYS A 77 30.36 3.29 -8.99
CA LYS A 77 31.57 2.63 -8.49
C LYS A 77 31.23 1.43 -7.60
N ILE A 78 30.33 1.61 -6.62
CA ILE A 78 29.90 0.57 -5.69
C ILE A 78 29.24 -0.60 -6.42
N LYS A 79 28.41 -0.33 -7.43
CA LYS A 79 27.80 -1.36 -8.29
C LYS A 79 28.86 -2.26 -8.93
N ASN A 80 29.91 -1.67 -9.48
CA ASN A 80 30.98 -2.43 -10.14
C ASN A 80 31.82 -3.23 -9.14
N GLU A 81 32.07 -2.68 -7.95
CA GLU A 81 32.88 -3.33 -6.91
C GLU A 81 32.13 -4.47 -6.21
N LEU A 82 30.83 -4.29 -6.00
CA LEU A 82 30.01 -5.20 -5.21
C LEU A 82 29.06 -6.04 -6.04
N ASP A 83 28.92 -5.87 -7.36
CA ASP A 83 27.95 -6.60 -8.19
C ASP A 83 26.54 -6.65 -7.56
N ILE A 84 25.93 -5.47 -7.45
CA ILE A 84 24.60 -5.24 -6.85
C ILE A 84 23.81 -4.22 -7.67
N LYS A 85 22.50 -4.25 -7.52
CA LYS A 85 21.57 -3.30 -8.16
C LYS A 85 21.29 -2.10 -7.26
N PHE A 86 20.97 -0.98 -7.86
CA PHE A 86 20.52 0.23 -7.17
C PHE A 86 19.14 0.70 -7.64
N ALA A 87 18.35 1.14 -6.67
CA ALA A 87 17.12 1.87 -6.85
C ALA A 87 17.29 3.33 -6.41
N VAL A 88 16.79 4.29 -7.18
CA VAL A 88 16.89 5.73 -6.86
C VAL A 88 15.57 6.47 -7.12
N GLU A 89 15.26 7.46 -6.27
CA GLU A 89 14.12 8.37 -6.47
C GLU A 89 14.37 9.34 -7.64
N VAL A 90 13.38 9.49 -8.51
CA VAL A 90 13.35 10.54 -9.53
C VAL A 90 12.13 11.44 -9.31
N ALA A 91 12.32 12.75 -9.54
CA ALA A 91 11.29 13.76 -9.30
C ALA A 91 11.10 14.72 -10.49
N ASN A 92 11.94 14.63 -11.51
CA ASN A 92 11.85 15.41 -12.75
C ASN A 92 12.61 14.70 -13.90
N PRO A 93 12.45 15.14 -15.15
CA PRO A 93 13.12 14.54 -16.32
C PRO A 93 14.66 14.52 -16.25
N ASN A 94 15.29 15.53 -15.64
CA ASN A 94 16.76 15.57 -15.54
C ASN A 94 17.30 14.48 -14.61
N HIS A 95 16.58 14.16 -13.52
CA HIS A 95 16.94 13.05 -12.65
C HIS A 95 16.89 11.71 -13.40
N VAL A 96 15.89 11.51 -14.26
CA VAL A 96 15.76 10.33 -15.12
C VAL A 96 16.96 10.23 -16.05
N LYS A 97 17.27 11.29 -16.79
CA LYS A 97 18.41 11.33 -17.73
C LYS A 97 19.72 10.97 -17.03
N LEU A 98 19.98 11.54 -15.85
CA LEU A 98 21.17 11.23 -15.07
C LEU A 98 21.17 9.78 -14.58
N CYS A 99 20.05 9.28 -14.05
CA CYS A 99 19.98 7.89 -13.60
C CYS A 99 20.23 6.88 -14.73
N LEU A 100 19.68 7.13 -15.93
CA LEU A 100 19.94 6.31 -17.12
C LEU A 100 21.41 6.40 -17.55
N HIS A 101 22.00 7.60 -17.56
CA HIS A 101 23.41 7.80 -17.90
C HIS A 101 24.38 7.07 -16.95
N TYR A 102 24.07 7.08 -15.65
CA TYR A 102 24.87 6.39 -14.63
C TYR A 102 24.51 4.91 -14.46
N GLY A 103 23.53 4.41 -15.23
CA GLY A 103 23.13 3.00 -15.24
C GLY A 103 22.46 2.56 -13.95
N ILE A 104 21.53 3.34 -13.39
CA ILE A 104 20.67 2.91 -12.28
C ILE A 104 19.71 1.81 -12.75
N ASP A 105 19.45 0.80 -11.90
CA ASP A 105 18.70 -0.39 -12.30
C ASP A 105 17.20 -0.25 -12.10
N ILE A 106 16.77 0.52 -11.12
CA ILE A 106 15.35 0.73 -10.79
C ILE A 106 15.14 2.19 -10.42
N LEU A 107 14.05 2.78 -10.90
CA LEU A 107 13.63 4.11 -10.48
C LEU A 107 12.39 4.01 -9.61
N TRP A 108 12.22 4.95 -8.69
CA TRP A 108 10.91 5.16 -8.09
C TRP A 108 10.47 6.63 -8.15
N ILE A 109 9.16 6.83 -8.25
CA ILE A 109 8.53 8.14 -8.14
C ILE A 109 8.07 8.30 -6.69
N GLY A 110 8.52 9.38 -6.04
CA GLY A 110 8.21 9.68 -4.64
C GLY A 110 6.75 10.11 -4.43
N ALA A 111 6.22 9.91 -3.21
CA ALA A 111 4.82 10.19 -2.88
C ALA A 111 4.40 11.65 -3.11
N ARG A 112 5.34 12.60 -2.96
CA ARG A 112 5.12 14.04 -3.21
C ARG A 112 5.14 14.40 -4.71
N THR A 113 5.77 13.58 -5.53
CA THR A 113 5.75 13.75 -6.98
C THR A 113 4.50 13.11 -7.57
N THR A 114 4.08 11.96 -7.04
CA THR A 114 2.84 11.27 -7.46
C THR A 114 1.60 12.16 -7.39
N VAL A 115 1.55 13.14 -6.48
CA VAL A 115 0.40 14.04 -6.38
C VAL A 115 0.27 15.06 -7.51
N ASN A 116 1.30 15.23 -8.36
CA ASN A 116 1.27 16.14 -9.49
C ASN A 116 1.27 15.37 -10.81
N PRO A 117 0.11 15.25 -11.48
CA PRO A 117 -0.01 14.56 -12.76
C PRO A 117 0.89 15.10 -13.88
N PHE A 118 1.19 16.41 -13.87
CA PHE A 118 2.11 17.01 -14.85
C PHE A 118 3.54 16.54 -14.63
N SER A 119 4.03 16.56 -13.38
CA SER A 119 5.36 16.05 -13.06
C SER A 119 5.49 14.56 -13.39
N VAL A 120 4.48 13.75 -13.10
CA VAL A 120 4.50 12.32 -13.46
C VAL A 120 4.49 12.12 -14.98
N GLN A 121 3.75 12.95 -15.73
CA GLN A 121 3.72 12.90 -17.19
C GLN A 121 5.10 13.21 -17.78
N GLU A 122 5.74 14.30 -17.36
CA GLU A 122 7.08 14.70 -17.82
C GLU A 122 8.13 13.63 -17.50
N ILE A 123 8.07 13.05 -16.29
CA ILE A 123 8.95 11.95 -15.88
C ILE A 123 8.74 10.72 -16.78
N ALA A 124 7.48 10.34 -17.04
CA ALA A 124 7.17 9.19 -17.89
C ALA A 124 7.69 9.39 -19.31
N GLU A 125 7.43 10.55 -19.93
CA GLU A 125 7.90 10.86 -21.29
C GLU A 125 9.43 10.81 -21.40
N SER A 126 10.15 11.25 -20.36
CA SER A 126 11.61 11.17 -20.33
C SER A 126 12.17 9.73 -20.27
N MET A 127 11.33 8.74 -20.00
CA MET A 127 11.68 7.30 -19.98
C MET A 127 11.24 6.57 -21.25
N GLN A 128 10.64 7.24 -22.22
CA GLN A 128 10.16 6.60 -23.45
C GLN A 128 11.30 5.86 -24.17
N GLY A 129 11.03 4.63 -24.59
CA GLY A 129 12.03 3.77 -25.24
C GLY A 129 13.02 3.09 -24.30
N SER A 130 12.97 3.37 -22.99
CA SER A 130 13.72 2.60 -21.99
C SER A 130 12.94 1.35 -21.54
N ASP A 131 13.66 0.38 -20.96
CA ASP A 131 13.08 -0.83 -20.35
C ASP A 131 13.43 -0.91 -18.84
N ILE A 132 13.61 0.27 -18.22
CA ILE A 132 13.93 0.36 -16.79
C ILE A 132 12.69 0.06 -15.93
N PRO A 133 12.81 -0.78 -14.89
CA PRO A 133 11.77 -0.92 -13.88
C PRO A 133 11.48 0.40 -13.15
N VAL A 134 10.19 0.72 -13.02
CA VAL A 134 9.73 1.93 -12.31
C VAL A 134 8.70 1.55 -11.27
N LEU A 135 8.92 2.02 -10.04
CA LEU A 135 8.00 1.84 -8.92
C LEU A 135 7.35 3.17 -8.53
N VAL A 136 6.03 3.21 -8.32
CA VAL A 136 5.31 4.45 -7.98
C VAL A 136 4.82 4.41 -6.54
N LYS A 137 5.35 5.29 -5.67
CA LYS A 137 4.79 5.47 -4.32
C LYS A 137 3.37 6.01 -4.41
N ASN A 138 2.47 5.51 -3.55
CA ASN A 138 1.13 6.07 -3.43
C ASN A 138 1.19 7.58 -3.13
N PRO A 139 0.20 8.37 -3.59
CA PRO A 139 0.09 9.78 -3.24
C PRO A 139 -0.01 9.94 -1.73
N ILE A 140 0.42 11.11 -1.22
CA ILE A 140 0.37 11.39 0.23
C ILE A 140 -1.07 11.42 0.76
N ASN A 141 -2.03 11.83 -0.05
CA ASN A 141 -3.45 11.78 0.24
C ASN A 141 -4.07 10.45 -0.24
N PRO A 142 -5.11 9.94 0.44
CA PRO A 142 -5.76 8.67 0.10
C PRO A 142 -6.61 8.77 -1.18
N ASP A 143 -5.93 8.89 -2.33
CA ASP A 143 -6.54 9.01 -3.65
C ASP A 143 -6.07 7.87 -4.56
N LEU A 144 -6.94 6.88 -4.72
CA LEU A 144 -6.68 5.72 -5.57
C LEU A 144 -6.57 6.13 -7.05
N SER A 145 -7.43 7.03 -7.53
CA SER A 145 -7.45 7.46 -8.92
C SER A 145 -6.14 8.14 -9.32
N LEU A 146 -5.57 8.95 -8.43
CA LEU A 146 -4.29 9.61 -8.65
C LEU A 146 -3.12 8.60 -8.72
N TRP A 147 -3.16 7.56 -7.88
CA TRP A 147 -2.17 6.48 -7.94
C TRP A 147 -2.27 5.68 -9.25
N ILE A 148 -3.49 5.32 -9.67
CA ILE A 148 -3.77 4.62 -10.93
C ILE A 148 -3.29 5.47 -12.12
N GLY A 149 -3.64 6.76 -12.14
CA GLY A 149 -3.25 7.66 -13.22
C GLY A 149 -1.72 7.77 -13.38
N ALA A 150 -0.96 7.70 -12.30
CA ALA A 150 0.50 7.69 -12.37
C ALA A 150 1.05 6.42 -13.06
N LEU A 151 0.47 5.25 -12.75
CA LEU A 151 0.83 3.98 -13.39
C LEU A 151 0.45 3.96 -14.88
N GLU A 152 -0.73 4.48 -15.22
CA GLU A 152 -1.21 4.58 -16.61
C GLU A 152 -0.30 5.45 -17.48
N ARG A 153 0.23 6.56 -16.94
CA ARG A 153 1.16 7.45 -17.67
C ARG A 153 2.45 6.73 -18.04
N LEU A 154 3.04 6.00 -17.10
CA LEU A 154 4.20 5.16 -17.35
C LEU A 154 3.89 4.07 -18.38
N ASN A 155 2.71 3.44 -18.31
CA ASN A 155 2.35 2.39 -19.25
C ASN A 155 2.08 2.94 -20.67
N LYS A 156 1.51 4.14 -20.77
CA LYS A 156 1.22 4.83 -22.03
C LYS A 156 2.48 5.16 -22.83
N VAL A 157 3.60 5.46 -22.17
CA VAL A 157 4.90 5.69 -22.84
C VAL A 157 5.63 4.37 -23.19
N GLY A 158 4.98 3.22 -22.95
CA GLY A 158 5.46 1.90 -23.36
C GLY A 158 6.16 1.10 -22.26
N LEU A 159 6.33 1.64 -21.05
CA LEU A 159 6.94 0.90 -19.95
C LEU A 159 6.01 -0.24 -19.52
N LYS A 160 6.56 -1.44 -19.40
CA LYS A 160 5.84 -2.63 -18.91
C LYS A 160 6.32 -3.05 -17.52
N LYS A 161 7.52 -2.64 -17.13
CA LYS A 161 8.13 -2.97 -15.85
C LYS A 161 7.69 -1.98 -14.75
N ILE A 162 6.39 -1.93 -14.47
CA ILE A 162 5.79 -0.92 -13.59
C ILE A 162 5.20 -1.58 -12.33
N GLY A 163 5.64 -1.12 -11.16
CA GLY A 163 5.10 -1.55 -9.87
C GLY A 163 4.66 -0.38 -8.98
N ALA A 164 4.08 -0.70 -7.84
CA ALA A 164 3.60 0.27 -6.88
C ALA A 164 4.31 0.12 -5.52
N ILE A 165 4.55 1.24 -4.83
CA ILE A 165 5.09 1.26 -3.47
C ILE A 165 4.01 1.78 -2.53
N HIS A 166 3.52 0.93 -1.65
CA HIS A 166 2.60 1.32 -0.62
C HIS A 166 3.36 1.79 0.64
N ARG A 167 3.23 3.07 0.97
CA ARG A 167 3.97 3.76 2.04
C ARG A 167 3.06 4.46 3.06
N GLY A 168 1.78 4.10 3.06
CA GLY A 168 0.74 4.72 3.90
C GLY A 168 0.37 6.14 3.45
N PHE A 169 -0.65 6.70 4.09
CA PHE A 169 -1.25 7.99 3.73
C PHE A 169 -1.23 8.95 4.91
N SER A 170 -1.15 10.24 4.60
CA SER A 170 -1.32 11.31 5.59
C SER A 170 -2.76 11.32 6.09
N THR A 171 -2.91 11.44 7.40
CA THR A 171 -4.21 11.62 8.07
C THR A 171 -4.10 12.79 9.05
N PRO A 172 -5.16 13.60 9.23
CA PRO A 172 -5.20 14.62 10.28
C PRO A 172 -5.21 14.01 11.68
N ASP A 173 -5.67 12.76 11.82
CA ASP A 173 -5.79 12.10 13.11
C ASP A 173 -4.43 11.65 13.65
N LYS A 174 -4.21 11.81 14.96
CA LYS A 174 -3.02 11.27 15.61
C LYS A 174 -3.11 9.75 15.63
N THR A 175 -2.21 9.09 14.92
CA THR A 175 -2.10 7.62 14.93
C THR A 175 -0.75 7.17 15.52
N LYS A 176 -0.63 5.87 15.82
CA LYS A 176 0.66 5.27 16.18
C LYS A 176 1.65 5.20 15.01
N TYR A 177 1.18 5.41 13.78
CA TYR A 177 1.97 5.42 12.56
C TYR A 177 2.33 6.86 12.17
N ARG A 178 3.45 7.05 11.48
CA ARG A 178 3.75 8.30 10.78
C ARG A 178 2.80 8.53 9.61
N TYR A 179 2.46 7.47 8.88
CA TYR A 179 1.43 7.49 7.84
C TYR A 179 0.52 6.27 7.99
N ALA A 180 -0.80 6.51 8.03
CA ALA A 180 -1.78 5.46 8.24
C ALA A 180 -1.71 4.45 7.08
N PRO A 181 -1.59 3.13 7.33
CA PRO A 181 -1.49 2.16 6.25
C PRO A 181 -2.69 2.13 5.30
N MET A 182 -3.92 2.38 5.78
CA MET A 182 -5.14 2.36 4.94
C MET A 182 -5.17 1.23 3.89
N TRP A 183 -4.90 -0.01 4.34
CA TRP A 183 -4.70 -1.21 3.48
C TRP A 183 -5.76 -1.39 2.39
N LYS A 184 -7.00 -0.96 2.65
CA LYS A 184 -8.11 -0.98 1.71
C LYS A 184 -7.76 -0.37 0.35
N ILE A 185 -7.08 0.77 0.31
CA ILE A 185 -6.75 1.46 -0.95
C ILE A 185 -5.80 0.60 -1.80
N ALA A 186 -4.77 0.03 -1.17
CA ALA A 186 -3.83 -0.84 -1.88
C ALA A 186 -4.47 -2.18 -2.30
N ILE A 187 -5.43 -2.69 -1.52
CA ILE A 187 -6.24 -3.87 -1.90
C ILE A 187 -7.13 -3.54 -3.10
N ASP A 188 -7.76 -2.36 -3.13
CA ASP A 188 -8.60 -1.93 -4.26
C ASP A 188 -7.76 -1.70 -5.53
N LEU A 189 -6.54 -1.18 -5.39
CA LEU A 189 -5.57 -1.11 -6.49
C LEU A 189 -5.22 -2.49 -7.04
N LYS A 190 -4.87 -3.45 -6.16
CA LYS A 190 -4.54 -4.83 -6.56
C LYS A 190 -5.76 -5.53 -7.17
N SER A 191 -6.96 -5.26 -6.68
CA SER A 191 -8.21 -5.81 -7.23
C SER A 191 -8.47 -5.29 -8.65
N SER A 192 -8.14 -4.02 -8.91
CA SER A 192 -8.24 -3.40 -10.23
C SER A 192 -7.14 -3.91 -11.19
N PHE A 193 -5.94 -4.18 -10.66
CA PHE A 193 -4.79 -4.67 -11.43
C PHE A 193 -4.14 -5.88 -10.76
N PRO A 194 -4.72 -7.10 -10.91
CA PRO A 194 -4.25 -8.30 -10.19
C PRO A 194 -2.78 -8.64 -10.42
N ASN A 195 -2.23 -8.30 -11.58
CA ASN A 195 -0.85 -8.58 -11.97
C ASN A 195 0.15 -7.46 -11.59
N LEU A 196 -0.32 -6.32 -11.05
CA LEU A 196 0.55 -5.22 -10.64
C LEU A 196 1.35 -5.63 -9.40
N PRO A 197 2.70 -5.63 -9.43
CA PRO A 197 3.47 -5.87 -8.23
C PRO A 197 3.38 -4.68 -7.28
N ILE A 198 3.12 -4.97 -6.00
CA ILE A 198 3.08 -3.98 -4.93
C ILE A 198 4.15 -4.34 -3.89
N VAL A 199 4.99 -3.38 -3.54
CA VAL A 199 5.93 -3.49 -2.43
C VAL A 199 5.53 -2.55 -1.29
N CYS A 200 5.74 -2.97 -0.04
CA CYS A 200 5.43 -2.14 1.13
C CYS A 200 6.66 -1.37 1.61
N ASP A 201 6.48 -0.12 2.00
CA ASP A 201 7.49 0.73 2.66
C ASP A 201 7.14 0.87 4.15
N PRO A 202 7.51 -0.13 4.99
CA PRO A 202 7.21 -0.10 6.41
C PRO A 202 7.94 1.04 7.14
N SER A 203 9.16 1.41 6.69
CA SER A 203 9.93 2.47 7.33
C SER A 203 9.21 3.82 7.28
N HIS A 204 8.65 4.20 6.13
CA HIS A 204 7.87 5.43 6.05
C HIS A 204 6.53 5.32 6.77
N ILE A 205 5.81 4.20 6.65
CA ILE A 205 4.54 3.97 7.37
C ILE A 205 4.74 4.15 8.88
N CYS A 206 5.72 3.47 9.46
CA CYS A 206 5.97 3.47 10.89
C CYS A 206 6.58 4.81 11.33
N GLY A 207 7.58 5.32 10.60
CA GLY A 207 8.41 6.44 11.04
C GLY A 207 9.28 6.14 12.26
N ASN A 208 9.38 4.87 12.65
CA ASN A 208 10.25 4.32 13.68
C ASN A 208 10.61 2.86 13.32
N ARG A 209 11.54 2.26 14.08
CA ARG A 209 12.02 0.88 13.87
C ARG A 209 11.09 -0.19 14.47
N GLU A 210 10.42 0.13 15.58
CA GLU A 210 9.69 -0.83 16.42
C GLU A 210 8.62 -1.61 15.66
N MET A 211 7.88 -0.94 14.77
CA MET A 211 6.74 -1.55 14.07
C MET A 211 7.08 -2.06 12.66
N ILE A 212 8.36 -2.02 12.24
CA ILE A 212 8.76 -2.42 10.88
C ILE A 212 8.42 -3.88 10.62
N TYR A 213 8.66 -4.77 11.59
CA TYR A 213 8.34 -6.19 11.46
C TYR A 213 6.83 -6.41 11.26
N ASP A 214 5.99 -5.84 12.11
CA ASP A 214 4.53 -6.04 12.07
C ASP A 214 3.92 -5.56 10.74
N ILE A 215 4.35 -4.39 10.26
CA ILE A 215 3.88 -3.86 8.97
C ILE A 215 4.40 -4.69 7.80
N SER A 216 5.65 -5.16 7.87
CA SER A 216 6.22 -6.04 6.85
C SER A 216 5.47 -7.37 6.78
N GLN A 217 5.20 -8.01 7.92
CA GLN A 217 4.45 -9.26 7.98
C GLN A 217 3.02 -9.07 7.46
N LYS A 218 2.35 -7.98 7.84
CA LYS A 218 1.00 -7.67 7.36
C LYS A 218 0.96 -7.47 5.84
N ALA A 219 1.95 -6.79 5.26
CA ALA A 219 2.03 -6.63 3.81
C ALA A 219 2.19 -7.98 3.08
N LEU A 220 3.05 -8.87 3.58
CA LEU A 220 3.22 -10.21 3.01
C LEU A 220 1.96 -11.07 3.18
N ASP A 221 1.27 -10.96 4.31
CA ASP A 221 -0.02 -11.64 4.54
C ASP A 221 -1.11 -11.18 3.56
N LEU A 222 -1.02 -9.94 3.07
CA LEU A 222 -1.90 -9.38 2.03
C LEU A 222 -1.43 -9.70 0.60
N GLY A 223 -0.38 -10.52 0.46
CA GLY A 223 0.11 -11.00 -0.85
C GLY A 223 0.97 -9.99 -1.61
N TYR A 224 1.61 -9.04 -0.92
CA TYR A 224 2.53 -8.10 -1.57
C TYR A 224 3.79 -8.84 -2.06
N GLU A 225 4.33 -8.37 -3.17
CA GLU A 225 5.48 -8.98 -3.84
C GLU A 225 6.82 -8.68 -3.13
N GLY A 226 6.87 -7.67 -2.26
CA GLY A 226 8.14 -7.25 -1.66
C GLY A 226 8.04 -6.14 -0.62
N LEU A 227 9.21 -5.71 -0.15
CA LEU A 227 9.39 -4.67 0.86
C LEU A 227 10.50 -3.71 0.43
N ILE A 228 10.35 -2.44 0.77
CA ILE A 228 11.38 -1.40 0.66
C ILE A 228 11.65 -0.82 2.05
N ILE A 229 12.78 -1.20 2.66
CA ILE A 229 13.09 -0.90 4.07
C ILE A 229 14.35 -0.04 4.15
N GLU A 230 14.31 1.06 4.88
CA GLU A 230 15.49 1.91 5.05
C GLU A 230 16.50 1.26 6.00
N SER A 231 17.78 1.30 5.63
CA SER A 231 18.86 0.77 6.47
C SER A 231 20.11 1.63 6.42
N HIS A 232 20.78 1.77 7.55
CA HIS A 232 21.97 2.60 7.72
C HIS A 232 22.96 1.88 8.63
N ILE A 233 24.27 2.04 8.40
CA ILE A 233 25.31 1.45 9.27
C ILE A 233 25.33 2.04 10.67
N ASP A 234 24.92 3.30 10.80
CA ASP A 234 24.85 4.05 12.05
C ASP A 234 23.59 4.91 12.06
N PRO A 235 22.40 4.32 12.30
CA PRO A 235 21.14 5.03 12.16
C PRO A 235 20.96 6.27 13.05
N GLU A 236 21.63 6.32 14.21
CA GLU A 236 21.51 7.45 15.14
C GLU A 236 22.16 8.73 14.61
N ASN A 237 23.23 8.58 13.81
CA ASN A 237 23.95 9.71 13.19
C ASN A 237 23.57 9.96 11.73
N ALA A 238 22.53 9.28 11.22
CA ALA A 238 22.09 9.47 9.84
C ALA A 238 21.55 10.89 9.58
N TRP A 239 21.86 11.44 8.40
CA TRP A 239 21.55 12.84 8.04
C TRP A 239 20.06 13.06 7.71
N SER A 240 19.31 11.99 7.55
CA SER A 240 17.88 12.02 7.29
C SER A 240 17.19 10.80 7.88
N ASP A 241 15.99 10.98 8.42
CA ASP A 241 15.09 9.87 8.77
C ASP A 241 15.75 8.83 9.72
N ALA A 242 16.63 9.31 10.60
CA ALA A 242 17.39 8.49 11.56
C ALA A 242 16.51 7.45 12.26
N LYS A 243 15.37 7.89 12.82
CA LYS A 243 14.48 7.11 13.69
C LYS A 243 13.92 5.81 13.08
N GLN A 244 13.86 5.69 11.76
CA GLN A 244 13.24 4.55 11.07
C GLN A 244 14.22 3.67 10.28
N GLN A 245 15.48 4.08 10.16
CA GLN A 245 16.49 3.27 9.47
C GLN A 245 16.98 2.17 10.40
N VAL A 246 16.92 0.90 10.00
CA VAL A 246 17.48 -0.21 10.79
C VAL A 246 18.95 -0.43 10.43
N THR A 247 19.70 -1.12 11.28
CA THR A 247 21.03 -1.61 10.88
C THR A 247 20.90 -2.82 9.95
N PRO A 248 21.90 -3.15 9.12
CA PRO A 248 21.89 -4.38 8.31
C PRO A 248 21.66 -5.65 9.17
N ILE A 249 22.24 -5.71 10.37
CA ILE A 249 22.02 -6.83 11.31
C ILE A 249 20.55 -6.90 11.74
N SER A 250 19.97 -5.79 12.16
CA SER A 250 18.54 -5.75 12.55
C SER A 250 17.62 -6.08 11.37
N LEU A 251 17.96 -5.65 10.16
CA LEU A 251 17.23 -6.04 8.95
C LEU A 251 17.28 -7.56 8.72
N LYS A 252 18.44 -8.19 8.90
CA LYS A 252 18.59 -9.65 8.78
C LYS A 252 17.65 -10.38 9.74
N GLU A 253 17.57 -9.92 10.99
CA GLU A 253 16.67 -10.48 12.01
C GLU A 253 15.21 -10.32 11.58
N ILE A 254 14.80 -9.11 11.18
CA ILE A 254 13.44 -8.84 10.69
C ILE A 254 13.09 -9.81 9.56
N ILE A 255 13.92 -9.89 8.51
CA ILE A 255 13.67 -10.73 7.33
C ILE A 255 13.63 -12.21 7.71
N SER A 256 14.53 -12.67 8.58
CA SER A 256 14.58 -14.08 9.00
C SER A 256 13.33 -14.53 9.76
N ASN A 257 12.67 -13.58 10.44
CA ASN A 257 11.46 -13.84 11.22
C ASN A 257 10.17 -13.74 10.38
N LEU A 258 10.23 -13.20 9.16
CA LEU A 258 9.05 -13.08 8.30
C LEU A 258 8.55 -14.45 7.86
N LYS A 259 7.24 -14.67 8.04
CA LYS A 259 6.55 -15.89 7.62
C LYS A 259 5.96 -15.67 6.23
N ILE A 260 6.57 -16.29 5.23
CA ILE A 260 6.09 -16.28 3.84
C ILE A 260 5.09 -17.43 3.67
N LYS A 261 3.80 -17.10 3.58
CA LYS A 261 2.76 -18.10 3.32
C LYS A 261 2.84 -18.55 1.86
N LYS A 262 2.80 -19.87 1.64
CA LYS A 262 2.74 -20.45 0.29
C LYS A 262 1.39 -20.11 -0.35
N LYS A 263 1.39 -19.75 -1.64
CA LYS A 263 0.15 -19.72 -2.44
C LYS A 263 -0.47 -21.12 -2.43
N ILE A 264 -1.82 -21.17 -2.44
CA ILE A 264 -2.63 -22.41 -2.31
C ILE A 264 -2.40 -23.40 -3.49
N GLU A 265 -1.64 -22.98 -4.50
CA GLU A 265 -1.46 -23.60 -5.81
C GLU A 265 -0.89 -25.04 -5.86
N LYS A 266 -0.63 -25.72 -4.74
CA LYS A 266 0.06 -27.03 -4.76
C LYS A 266 -0.67 -28.21 -4.14
N ASN A 267 -1.79 -28.04 -3.44
CA ASN A 267 -2.52 -29.19 -2.90
C ASN A 267 -3.99 -29.14 -3.37
N GLN A 268 -4.33 -30.04 -4.28
CA GLN A 268 -5.65 -30.13 -4.89
C GLN A 268 -6.75 -30.38 -3.83
N ASN A 269 -6.45 -31.14 -2.78
CA ASN A 269 -7.40 -31.38 -1.68
C ASN A 269 -7.63 -30.12 -0.83
N HIS A 270 -6.59 -29.30 -0.61
CA HIS A 270 -6.76 -28.02 0.10
C HIS A 270 -7.57 -27.01 -0.73
N LYS A 271 -7.44 -27.06 -2.06
CA LYS A 271 -8.19 -26.20 -2.97
C LYS A 271 -9.68 -26.57 -2.95
N ILE A 272 -10.01 -27.86 -3.05
CA ILE A 272 -11.38 -28.37 -2.98
C ILE A 272 -12.03 -27.99 -1.64
N LEU A 273 -11.37 -28.27 -0.51
CA LEU A 273 -11.92 -27.93 0.81
C LEU A 273 -12.16 -26.41 0.96
N LEU A 274 -11.28 -25.57 0.42
CA LEU A 274 -11.48 -24.12 0.45
C LEU A 274 -12.65 -23.70 -0.45
N GLU A 275 -12.83 -24.33 -1.60
CA GLU A 275 -13.96 -24.10 -2.50
C GLU A 275 -15.27 -24.50 -1.80
N ASP A 276 -15.34 -25.67 -1.15
CA ASP A 276 -16.50 -26.13 -0.38
C ASP A 276 -16.88 -25.14 0.75
N LEU A 277 -15.87 -24.63 1.47
CA LEU A 277 -16.08 -23.63 2.52
C LEU A 277 -16.57 -22.30 1.95
N ARG A 278 -16.10 -21.90 0.77
CA ARG A 278 -16.57 -20.69 0.08
C ARG A 278 -18.02 -20.85 -0.39
N GLU A 279 -18.38 -22.01 -0.95
CA GLU A 279 -19.76 -22.30 -1.33
C GLU A 279 -20.69 -22.30 -0.10
N SER A 280 -20.20 -22.80 1.03
CA SER A 280 -20.93 -22.74 2.30
C SER A 280 -21.14 -21.29 2.78
N ILE A 281 -20.13 -20.42 2.65
CA ILE A 281 -20.26 -18.98 2.92
C ILE A 281 -21.28 -18.34 1.96
N ASP A 282 -21.19 -18.64 0.66
CA ASP A 282 -22.11 -18.10 -0.35
C ASP A 282 -23.57 -18.49 -0.06
N SER A 283 -23.81 -19.69 0.47
CA SER A 283 -25.13 -20.12 0.93
C SER A 283 -25.63 -19.29 2.11
N VAL A 284 -24.78 -19.05 3.11
CA VAL A 284 -25.12 -18.22 4.28
C VAL A 284 -25.36 -16.76 3.86
N ASP A 285 -24.58 -16.24 2.91
CA ASP A 285 -24.73 -14.88 2.40
C ASP A 285 -26.04 -14.70 1.61
N LYS A 286 -26.47 -15.71 0.84
CA LYS A 286 -27.81 -15.73 0.22
C LYS A 286 -28.91 -15.66 1.26
N ASP A 287 -28.80 -16.44 2.34
CA ASP A 287 -29.76 -16.40 3.45
C ASP A 287 -29.76 -15.03 4.15
N LEU A 288 -28.58 -14.44 4.36
CA LEU A 288 -28.44 -13.11 4.94
C LEU A 288 -29.14 -12.03 4.10
N ILE A 289 -28.98 -12.09 2.77
CA ILE A 289 -29.68 -11.20 1.83
C ILE A 289 -31.20 -11.41 1.94
N GLY A 290 -31.68 -12.65 1.98
CA GLY A 290 -33.10 -12.94 2.18
C GLY A 290 -33.66 -12.45 3.52
N VAL A 291 -32.87 -12.52 4.60
CA VAL A 291 -33.24 -11.95 5.90
C VAL A 291 -33.30 -10.41 5.84
N LEU A 292 -32.36 -9.77 5.13
CA LEU A 292 -32.38 -8.33 4.92
C LEU A 292 -33.61 -7.92 4.09
N GLU A 293 -33.95 -8.64 3.03
CA GLU A 293 -35.17 -8.39 2.24
C GLU A 293 -36.43 -8.44 3.11
N LYS A 294 -36.60 -9.53 3.89
CA LYS A 294 -37.71 -9.67 4.84
C LYS A 294 -37.77 -8.49 5.81
N ARG A 295 -36.61 -8.08 6.33
CA ARG A 295 -36.51 -6.93 7.23
C ARG A 295 -36.92 -5.63 6.53
N PHE A 296 -36.47 -5.38 5.30
CA PHE A 296 -36.83 -4.17 4.55
C PHE A 296 -38.29 -4.14 4.14
N ASN A 297 -38.93 -5.30 3.89
CA ASN A 297 -40.38 -5.36 3.68
C ASN A 297 -41.17 -4.96 4.94
N LEU A 298 -40.68 -5.29 6.15
CA LEU A 298 -41.25 -4.76 7.40
C LEU A 298 -41.05 -3.25 7.52
N VAL A 299 -39.89 -2.73 7.09
CA VAL A 299 -39.63 -1.28 7.08
C VAL A 299 -40.63 -0.54 6.17
N LYS A 300 -40.96 -1.10 4.99
CA LYS A 300 -41.99 -0.54 4.10
C LYS A 300 -43.37 -0.49 4.76
N LYS A 301 -43.79 -1.59 5.38
CA LYS A 301 -45.07 -1.64 6.15
C LYS A 301 -45.11 -0.63 7.29
N ILE A 302 -43.98 -0.41 7.98
CA ILE A 302 -43.87 0.63 9.01
C ILE A 302 -43.99 2.03 8.38
N ALA A 303 -43.39 2.26 7.21
CA ALA A 303 -43.50 3.53 6.50
C ALA A 303 -44.97 3.85 6.16
N GLU A 304 -45.67 2.90 5.53
CA GLU A 304 -47.09 3.01 5.16
C GLU A 304 -47.97 3.26 6.39
N PHE A 305 -47.72 2.55 7.50
CA PHE A 305 -48.44 2.78 8.74
C PHE A 305 -48.21 4.18 9.31
N LYS A 306 -46.95 4.66 9.31
CA LYS A 306 -46.62 6.00 9.80
C LYS A 306 -47.23 7.08 8.92
N GLU A 307 -47.25 6.90 7.60
CA GLU A 307 -47.93 7.80 6.66
C GLU A 307 -49.40 7.94 7.00
N ASN A 308 -50.10 6.81 7.16
CA ASN A 308 -51.53 6.77 7.48
C ASN A 308 -51.88 7.40 8.84
N GLN A 309 -50.90 7.64 9.71
CA GLN A 309 -51.07 8.17 11.06
C GLN A 309 -50.37 9.52 11.26
N ASP A 310 -49.82 10.11 10.18
CA ASP A 310 -49.05 11.37 10.21
C ASP A 310 -47.89 11.37 11.24
N LEU A 311 -47.17 10.24 11.32
CA LEU A 311 -46.09 10.02 12.28
C LEU A 311 -44.70 10.27 11.67
N THR A 312 -43.77 10.75 12.49
CA THR A 312 -42.39 11.01 12.07
C THR A 312 -41.57 9.73 11.80
N VAL A 313 -40.71 9.78 10.79
CA VAL A 313 -39.81 8.66 10.41
C VAL A 313 -38.78 8.39 11.49
N PHE A 314 -38.12 9.43 11.98
CA PHE A 314 -36.99 9.29 12.88
C PHE A 314 -37.43 9.30 14.35
N GLN A 315 -37.08 8.24 15.07
CA GLN A 315 -37.40 8.07 16.49
C GLN A 315 -36.13 7.72 17.27
N VAL A 316 -35.59 8.69 18.02
CA VAL A 316 -34.32 8.58 18.76
C VAL A 316 -34.32 7.42 19.76
N LYS A 317 -35.45 7.19 20.45
CA LYS A 317 -35.57 6.09 21.42
C LYS A 317 -35.32 4.73 20.77
N ARG A 318 -35.91 4.50 19.59
CA ARG A 318 -35.73 3.25 18.84
C ARG A 318 -34.30 3.07 18.34
N TRP A 319 -33.65 4.17 17.94
CA TRP A 319 -32.24 4.16 17.58
C TRP A 319 -31.39 3.64 18.75
N ASN A 320 -31.50 4.26 19.93
CA ASN A 320 -30.74 3.86 21.11
C ASN A 320 -31.00 2.40 21.52
N GLU A 321 -32.25 1.94 21.46
CA GLU A 321 -32.60 0.55 21.72
C GLU A 321 -31.93 -0.44 20.77
N ILE A 322 -31.84 -0.12 19.48
CA ILE A 322 -31.21 -1.00 18.47
C ILE A 322 -29.71 -1.11 18.77
N PHE A 323 -29.02 0.01 19.01
CA PHE A 323 -27.59 -0.02 19.32
C PHE A 323 -27.29 -0.85 20.57
N GLU A 324 -28.03 -0.61 21.66
CA GLU A 324 -27.85 -1.34 22.91
C GLU A 324 -28.17 -2.84 22.78
N SER A 325 -29.27 -3.18 22.13
CA SER A 325 -29.69 -4.59 22.02
C SER A 325 -28.82 -5.39 21.07
N ARG A 326 -28.40 -4.84 19.93
CA ARG A 326 -27.59 -5.56 18.93
C ARG A 326 -26.17 -5.81 19.43
N LYS A 327 -25.61 -4.86 20.16
CA LYS A 327 -24.37 -5.02 20.94
C LYS A 327 -24.44 -6.19 21.91
N LYS A 328 -25.52 -6.28 22.70
CA LYS A 328 -25.72 -7.41 23.63
C LYS A 328 -25.86 -8.74 22.90
N TRP A 329 -26.47 -8.75 21.71
CA TRP A 329 -26.60 -9.97 20.90
C TRP A 329 -25.27 -10.42 20.30
N SER A 330 -24.40 -9.49 19.87
CA SER A 330 -23.08 -9.83 19.31
C SER A 330 -22.19 -10.48 20.36
N THR A 331 -22.16 -9.96 21.59
CA THR A 331 -21.39 -10.55 22.70
C THR A 331 -21.81 -11.99 22.97
N LYS A 332 -23.12 -12.29 22.97
CA LYS A 332 -23.63 -13.66 23.18
C LYS A 332 -23.27 -14.64 22.06
N LYS A 333 -22.91 -14.13 20.88
CA LYS A 333 -22.59 -14.93 19.68
C LYS A 333 -21.10 -14.95 19.37
N ASN A 334 -20.24 -14.45 20.25
CA ASN A 334 -18.80 -14.28 20.01
C ASN A 334 -18.49 -13.53 18.70
N LEU A 335 -19.33 -12.56 18.35
CA LEU A 335 -19.09 -11.67 17.21
C LEU A 335 -18.43 -10.38 17.68
N ASP A 336 -17.55 -9.82 16.85
CA ASP A 336 -16.92 -8.53 17.14
C ASP A 336 -17.99 -7.46 17.31
N THR A 337 -17.93 -6.78 18.44
CA THR A 337 -18.98 -5.84 18.86
C THR A 337 -18.92 -4.57 18.03
N SER A 338 -17.71 -4.09 17.71
CA SER A 338 -17.52 -2.88 16.91
C SER A 338 -18.07 -3.08 15.50
N PHE A 339 -17.78 -4.22 14.89
CA PHE A 339 -18.31 -4.60 13.57
C PHE A 339 -19.84 -4.62 13.54
N ILE A 340 -20.48 -5.25 14.52
CA ILE A 340 -21.95 -5.35 14.56
C ILE A 340 -22.60 -3.98 14.76
N GLU A 341 -22.01 -3.11 15.59
CA GLU A 341 -22.49 -1.73 15.75
C GLU A 341 -22.46 -0.96 14.43
N GLU A 342 -21.35 -1.04 13.69
CA GLU A 342 -21.19 -0.35 12.41
C GLU A 342 -22.13 -0.91 11.33
N LEU A 343 -22.27 -2.25 11.26
CA LEU A 343 -23.19 -2.91 10.34
C LEU A 343 -24.64 -2.46 10.57
N TYR A 344 -25.12 -2.49 11.82
CA TYR A 344 -26.49 -2.10 12.12
C TYR A 344 -26.74 -0.60 11.97
N LYS A 345 -25.70 0.23 12.14
CA LYS A 345 -25.76 1.66 11.80
C LYS A 345 -26.07 1.85 10.31
N LEU A 346 -25.35 1.15 9.43
CA LEU A 346 -25.57 1.20 7.98
C LEU A 346 -26.97 0.70 7.59
N ILE A 347 -27.37 -0.45 8.14
CA ILE A 347 -28.71 -1.01 7.91
C ILE A 347 -29.81 -0.02 8.35
N HIS A 348 -29.62 0.64 9.50
CA HIS A 348 -30.61 1.61 9.98
C HIS A 348 -30.67 2.85 9.08
N ILE A 349 -29.53 3.42 8.68
CA ILE A 349 -29.49 4.56 7.75
C ILE A 349 -30.23 4.22 6.45
N ALA A 350 -29.97 3.04 5.88
CA ALA A 350 -30.70 2.57 4.71
C ALA A 350 -32.21 2.39 4.97
N SER A 351 -32.61 2.00 6.18
CA SER A 351 -34.02 1.88 6.58
C SER A 351 -34.73 3.23 6.67
N ILE A 352 -34.05 4.27 7.16
CA ILE A 352 -34.57 5.64 7.19
C ILE A 352 -34.75 6.13 5.76
N LYS A 353 -33.70 6.01 4.92
CA LYS A 353 -33.74 6.42 3.51
C LYS A 353 -34.93 5.78 2.78
N SER A 354 -35.14 4.48 2.94
CA SER A 354 -36.27 3.77 2.33
C SER A 354 -37.63 4.26 2.84
N GLN A 355 -37.79 4.58 4.13
CA GLN A 355 -39.04 5.15 4.66
C GLN A 355 -39.30 6.56 4.09
N THR A 356 -38.27 7.41 4.06
CA THR A 356 -38.36 8.77 3.52
C THR A 356 -38.71 8.77 2.03
N GLU A 357 -38.14 7.87 1.23
CA GLU A 357 -38.47 7.72 -0.20
C GLU A 357 -39.93 7.31 -0.45
N ILE A 358 -40.56 6.57 0.47
CA ILE A 358 -41.97 6.19 0.36
C ILE A 358 -42.87 7.37 0.71
N LEU A 359 -42.55 8.08 1.80
CA LEU A 359 -43.33 9.23 2.26
C LEU A 359 -43.25 10.44 1.31
N ASN A 360 -42.14 10.60 0.59
CA ASN A 360 -41.89 11.72 -0.33
C ASN A 360 -42.29 11.44 -1.80
N LYS A 361 -42.99 10.33 -2.10
CA LYS A 361 -43.40 9.97 -3.47
C LYS A 361 -44.69 10.64 -3.96
N LYS A 362 -45.14 11.69 -3.27
CA LYS A 362 -46.12 12.69 -3.72
C LYS A 362 -45.40 14.03 -3.86
#